data_AF-A0A512C714-F1
#
_entry.id   AF-A0A512C714-F1
#
_cell.length_a   1.000
_cell.length_b   1.000
_cell.length_c   1.000
_cell.angle_alpha   90.00
_cell.angle_beta   90.00
_cell.angle_gamma   90.00
#
_symmetry.space_group_name_H-M   'P 1'
#
loop_
_entity.id
_entity.type
_entity.pdbx_description
1 polymer ?
#
loop_
_entity_poly.entity_id
_entity_poly.type
_entity_poly.pdbx_seq_one_letter_code
_entity_poly.pdbx_strand_id
1 'polypeptide(L)'
;MNNLIDDHVSLDQFCQSCNIEMTFVYSLAAQDLCEIIVIEEKEYVLQEDLALLERLSRLHYEMEINLEGLYAIVHLQEKIERLKEEVNSLARKLDRHQ
;
A
#
# COMPACT_ATOMS: atom_id res chain seq x y z
N MET A 1 -18.92 18.04 -8.30
CA MET A 1 -19.17 16.83 -7.51
C MET A 1 -18.21 15.80 -8.05
N ASN A 2 -17.14 15.47 -7.33
CA ASN A 2 -16.22 14.42 -7.75
C ASN A 2 -16.95 13.09 -7.71
N ASN A 3 -16.80 12.30 -8.77
CA ASN A 3 -17.41 10.99 -8.90
C ASN A 3 -16.82 10.05 -7.86
N LEU A 4 -17.59 9.72 -6.81
CA LEU A 4 -17.25 8.67 -5.83
C LEU A 4 -16.99 7.28 -6.46
N ILE A 5 -17.22 7.12 -7.76
CA ILE A 5 -17.04 5.86 -8.51
C ILE A 5 -15.59 5.72 -9.03
N ASP A 6 -14.81 6.80 -9.18
CA ASP A 6 -13.46 6.76 -9.79
C ASP A 6 -12.32 6.59 -8.77
N ASP A 7 -12.65 6.57 -7.48
CA ASP A 7 -11.69 6.48 -6.38
C ASP A 7 -11.71 5.10 -5.67
N HIS A 8 -12.57 4.18 -6.13
CA HIS A 8 -12.83 2.89 -5.46
C HIS A 8 -12.90 1.74 -6.45
N VAL A 9 -12.26 0.63 -6.10
CA VAL A 9 -12.34 -0.63 -6.85
C VAL A 9 -12.97 -1.69 -5.96
N SER A 10 -13.91 -2.46 -6.53
CA SER A 10 -14.54 -3.57 -5.81
C SER A 10 -13.47 -4.54 -5.31
N LEU A 11 -13.53 -4.88 -4.03
CA LEU A 11 -12.59 -5.83 -3.42
C LEU A 11 -12.61 -7.18 -4.14
N ASP A 12 -13.79 -7.65 -4.52
CA ASP A 12 -13.95 -8.90 -5.28
C ASP A 12 -13.28 -8.83 -6.66
N GLN A 13 -13.46 -7.72 -7.39
CA GLN A 13 -12.84 -7.53 -8.70
C GLN A 13 -11.32 -7.44 -8.61
N PHE A 14 -10.81 -6.75 -7.58
CA PHE A 14 -9.38 -6.66 -7.31
C PHE A 14 -8.77 -8.03 -6.99
N CYS A 15 -9.38 -8.78 -6.08
CA CYS A 15 -8.93 -10.12 -5.73
C CYS A 15 -8.91 -11.07 -6.94
N GLN A 16 -9.93 -11.00 -7.80
CA GLN A 16 -10.00 -11.78 -9.04
C GLN A 16 -8.92 -11.38 -10.05
N SER A 17 -8.63 -10.09 -10.21
CA SER A 17 -7.63 -9.62 -11.18
C SER A 17 -6.21 -9.99 -10.78
N CYS A 18 -5.92 -9.95 -9.48
CA CYS A 18 -4.63 -10.33 -8.90
C CYS A 18 -4.52 -11.83 -8.59
N ASN A 19 -5.61 -12.59 -8.71
CA ASN A 19 -5.71 -14.01 -8.34
C ASN A 19 -5.23 -14.27 -6.89
N ILE A 20 -5.82 -13.54 -5.93
CA ILE A 20 -5.53 -13.61 -4.50
C ILE A 20 -6.81 -13.80 -3.67
N GLU A 21 -6.68 -14.26 -2.44
CA GLU A 21 -7.81 -14.39 -1.52
C GLU A 21 -8.17 -13.06 -0.83
N MET A 22 -9.48 -12.81 -0.60
CA MET A 22 -9.94 -11.64 0.19
C MET A 22 -9.34 -11.62 1.59
N THR A 23 -9.11 -12.79 2.20
CA THR A 23 -8.48 -12.93 3.52
C THR A 23 -7.09 -12.32 3.58
N PHE A 24 -6.35 -12.34 2.47
CA PHE A 24 -5.06 -11.67 2.37
C PHE A 24 -5.24 -10.15 2.46
N VAL A 25 -6.17 -9.58 1.70
CA VAL A 25 -6.44 -8.13 1.73
C VAL A 25 -6.96 -7.69 3.10
N TYR A 26 -7.83 -8.46 3.74
CA TYR A 26 -8.24 -8.19 5.13
C TYR A 26 -7.06 -8.21 6.11
N SER A 27 -6.09 -9.10 5.90
CA SER A 27 -4.90 -9.15 6.74
C SER A 27 -4.05 -7.89 6.58
N LEU A 28 -3.89 -7.40 5.34
CA LEU A 28 -3.19 -6.15 5.06
C LEU A 28 -3.91 -4.93 5.66
N ALA A 29 -5.24 -4.87 5.52
CA ALA A 29 -6.06 -3.81 6.10
C ALA A 29 -5.97 -3.79 7.64
N ALA A 30 -5.92 -4.96 8.29
CA ALA A 30 -5.76 -5.08 9.74
C ALA A 30 -4.41 -4.56 10.27
N GLN A 31 -3.47 -4.21 9.39
CA GLN A 31 -2.16 -3.64 9.71
C GLN A 31 -1.96 -2.26 9.06
N ASP A 32 -3.06 -1.59 8.74
CA ASP A 32 -3.09 -0.23 8.16
C ASP A 32 -2.31 -0.12 6.84
N LEU A 33 -2.14 -1.21 6.09
CA LEU A 33 -1.49 -1.20 4.78
C LEU A 33 -2.43 -0.86 3.62
N CYS A 34 -3.73 -0.86 3.86
CA CYS A 34 -4.76 -0.39 2.92
C CYS A 34 -6.06 -0.14 3.68
N GLU A 35 -6.97 0.62 3.09
CA GLU A 35 -8.32 0.81 3.61
C GLU A 35 -9.35 -0.03 2.83
N ILE A 36 -10.27 -0.67 3.56
CA ILE A 36 -11.45 -1.32 2.98
C ILE A 36 -12.68 -0.54 3.47
N ILE A 37 -13.45 -0.03 2.52
CA ILE A 37 -14.68 0.70 2.79
C ILE A 37 -15.91 -0.11 2.37
N VAL A 38 -17.03 0.14 3.04
CA VAL A 38 -18.31 -0.52 2.73
C VAL A 38 -19.31 0.50 2.18
N ILE A 39 -19.79 0.28 0.95
CA ILE A 39 -20.81 1.08 0.28
C ILE A 39 -21.92 0.14 -0.17
N GLU A 40 -23.17 0.39 0.26
CA GLU A 40 -24.33 -0.44 -0.11
C GLU A 40 -24.09 -1.96 0.09
N GLU A 41 -23.53 -2.32 1.25
CA GLU A 41 -23.20 -3.71 1.63
C GLU A 41 -22.11 -4.38 0.77
N LYS A 42 -21.38 -3.62 -0.05
CA LYS A 42 -20.24 -4.09 -0.83
C LYS A 42 -18.94 -3.46 -0.37
N GLU A 43 -17.87 -4.25 -0.43
CA GLU A 43 -16.53 -3.84 -0.01
C GLU A 43 -15.71 -3.36 -1.20
N TYR A 44 -14.97 -2.28 -0.95
CA TYR A 44 -14.10 -1.64 -1.92
C TYR A 44 -12.75 -1.32 -1.30
N VAL A 45 -11.71 -1.32 -2.14
CA VAL A 45 -10.40 -0.77 -1.83
C VAL A 45 -10.23 0.57 -2.53
N LEU A 46 -9.44 1.47 -1.93
CA LEU A 46 -9.13 2.76 -2.53
C LEU A 46 -8.23 2.59 -3.76
N GLN A 47 -8.46 3.41 -4.78
CA GLN A 47 -7.66 3.38 -6.01
C GLN A 47 -6.18 3.71 -5.75
N GLU A 48 -5.90 4.59 -4.79
CA GLU A 48 -4.54 4.95 -4.37
C GLU A 48 -3.77 3.77 -3.73
N ASP A 49 -4.48 2.82 -3.11
CA ASP A 49 -3.87 1.65 -2.47
C ASP A 49 -3.55 0.52 -3.47
N LEU A 50 -4.14 0.53 -4.67
CA LEU A 50 -4.00 -0.57 -5.63
C LEU A 50 -2.55 -0.88 -5.98
N ALA A 51 -1.75 0.15 -6.23
CA ALA A 51 -0.34 -0.05 -6.58
C ALA A 51 0.47 -0.71 -5.45
N LEU A 52 0.15 -0.37 -4.20
CA LEU A 52 0.74 -1.00 -3.03
C LEU A 52 0.25 -2.44 -2.88
N LEU A 53 -1.05 -2.67 -2.96
CA LEU A 53 -1.68 -3.99 -2.84
C LEU A 53 -1.18 -4.97 -3.92
N GLU A 54 -1.09 -4.54 -5.18
CA GLU A 54 -0.52 -5.35 -6.26
C GLU A 54 0.93 -5.75 -5.95
N ARG A 55 1.73 -4.80 -5.46
CA ARG A 55 3.12 -5.05 -5.10
C ARG A 55 3.24 -6.05 -3.96
N LEU A 56 2.44 -5.88 -2.91
CA LEU A 56 2.41 -6.79 -1.75
C LEU A 56 1.91 -8.18 -2.14
N SER A 57 0.92 -8.25 -3.04
CA SER A 57 0.42 -9.50 -3.62
C SER A 57 1.54 -10.26 -4.34
N ARG A 58 2.29 -9.60 -5.23
CA ARG A 58 3.44 -10.25 -5.89
C ARG A 58 4.49 -10.75 -4.89
N LEU A 59 4.83 -9.94 -3.88
CA LEU A 59 5.78 -10.34 -2.84
C LEU A 59 5.30 -11.59 -2.06
N HIS A 60 4.00 -11.68 -1.75
CA HIS A 60 3.45 -12.83 -1.06
C HIS A 60 3.37 -14.08 -1.93
N TYR A 61 2.69 -13.97 -3.07
CA TYR A 61 2.29 -15.12 -3.88
C TYR A 61 3.36 -15.56 -4.88
N GLU A 62 4.23 -14.65 -5.35
CA GLU A 62 5.30 -15.00 -6.29
C GLU A 62 6.66 -15.22 -5.59
N MET A 63 6.90 -14.52 -4.48
CA MET A 63 8.18 -14.58 -3.76
C MET A 63 8.10 -15.29 -2.40
N GLU A 64 6.94 -15.87 -2.06
CA GLU A 64 6.69 -16.66 -0.84
C GLU A 64 7.01 -15.89 0.46
N ILE A 65 6.89 -14.56 0.45
CA ILE A 65 7.13 -13.72 1.62
C ILE A 65 5.88 -13.72 2.50
N ASN A 66 5.99 -14.11 3.77
CA ASN A 66 4.87 -14.07 4.70
C ASN A 66 4.40 -12.64 5.05
N LEU A 67 3.23 -12.52 5.67
CA LEU A 67 2.65 -11.23 6.07
C LEU A 67 3.61 -10.41 6.95
N GLU A 68 4.25 -11.03 7.94
CA GLU A 68 5.23 -10.36 8.81
C GLU A 68 6.42 -9.79 8.02
N GLY A 69 6.87 -10.53 7.00
CA GLY A 69 7.90 -10.08 6.08
C GLY A 69 7.45 -8.87 5.25
N LEU A 70 6.21 -8.86 4.78
CA LEU A 70 5.64 -7.71 4.07
C LEU A 70 5.61 -6.46 4.96
N TYR A 71 5.14 -6.58 6.20
CA TYR A 71 5.12 -5.46 7.15
C TYR A 71 6.52 -4.92 7.42
N ALA A 72 7.49 -5.82 7.63
CA ALA A 72 8.87 -5.42 7.79
C ALA A 72 9.40 -4.66 6.56
N ILE A 73 9.09 -5.13 5.35
CA ILE A 73 9.49 -4.47 4.10
C ILE A 73 8.90 -3.07 3.99
N VAL A 74 7.59 -2.91 4.22
CA VAL A 74 6.94 -1.58 4.15
C VAL A 74 7.56 -0.65 5.18
N HIS A 75 7.67 -1.08 6.43
CA HIS A 75 8.26 -0.28 7.51
C HIS A 75 9.70 0.17 7.20
N LEU A 76 10.53 -0.73 6.65
CA LEU A 76 11.91 -0.43 6.27
C LEU A 76 11.98 0.54 5.09
N GLN A 77 11.09 0.42 4.10
CA GLN A 77 11.03 1.35 2.98
C GLN A 77 10.70 2.77 3.44
N GLU A 78 9.70 2.93 4.30
CA GLU A 78 9.38 4.25 4.87
C GLU A 78 10.54 4.83 5.68
N LYS A 79 11.22 4.00 6.47
CA LYS A 79 12.40 4.43 7.24
C LYS A 79 13.51 4.91 6.32
N ILE A 80 13.78 4.20 5.22
CA ILE A 80 14.77 4.59 4.22
C ILE A 80 14.37 5.93 3.57
N GLU A 81 13.09 6.12 3.24
CA GLU A 81 12.65 7.36 2.61
C GLU A 81 12.79 8.57 3.54
N ARG A 82 12.38 8.45 4.80
CA ARG A 82 12.61 9.48 5.83
C ARG A 82 14.09 9.83 6.00
N LEU A 83 14.96 8.82 6.00
CA LEU A 83 16.42 9.04 6.08
C LEU A 83 16.97 9.76 4.86
N LYS A 84 16.48 9.44 3.65
CA LYS A 84 16.88 10.16 2.43
C LYS A 84 16.42 11.61 2.47
N GLU A 85 15.21 11.89 2.92
CA GLU A 85 14.70 13.25 3.09
C GLU A 85 15.56 14.06 4.07
N GLU A 86 15.96 13.46 5.19
CA GLU A 86 16.85 14.08 6.17
C GLU A 86 18.22 14.40 5.56
N VAL A 87 18.84 13.44 4.89
CA VAL A 87 20.12 13.65 4.19
C VAL A 87 20.02 14.77 3.15
N ASN A 88 18.96 14.78 2.35
CA ASN A 88 18.72 15.83 1.35
C ASN A 88 18.51 17.21 2.01
N SER A 89 17.80 17.26 3.13
CA SER A 89 17.60 18.49 3.89
C SER A 89 18.90 19.04 4.46
N LEU A 90 19.76 18.17 5.01
CA LEU A 90 21.08 18.51 5.51
C LEU A 90 22.00 18.97 4.38
N ALA A 91 22.01 18.28 3.24
CA ALA A 91 22.79 18.67 2.06
C ALA A 91 22.39 20.07 1.56
N ARG A 92 21.09 20.36 1.43
CA ARG A 92 20.60 21.70 1.06
C ARG A 92 20.97 22.78 2.07
N LYS A 93 21.04 22.46 3.36
CA LYS A 93 21.48 23.42 4.39
C LYS A 93 22.95 23.75 4.22
N LEU A 94 23.80 22.75 3.99
CA LEU A 94 25.22 22.94 3.78
C LEU A 94 25.52 23.80 2.54
N ASP A 95 24.82 23.53 1.43
CA ASP A 95 24.95 24.26 0.17
C ASP A 95 24.62 25.75 0.31
N ARG A 96 23.63 26.12 1.15
CA ARG A 96 23.29 27.53 1.43
C ARG A 96 24.34 28.28 2.25
N HIS A 97 25.30 27.59 2.84
CA HIS A 97 26.38 28.18 3.63
C HIS A 97 27.71 28.26 2.87
N GLN A 98 27.71 27.86 1.59
CA GLN A 98 28.83 28.04 0.65
C GLN A 98 28.54 29.18 -0.32
#